data_AF-A0A1T5HZS4-F1
#
_entry.id   AF-A0A1T5HZS4-F1
#
_cell.length_a   1.000
_cell.length_b   1.000
_cell.length_c   1.000
_cell.angle_alpha   90.00
_cell.angle_beta   90.00
_cell.angle_gamma   90.00
#
_symmetry.space_group_name_H-M   'P 1'
#
loop_
_entity.id
_entity.type
_entity.pdbx_description
1 polymer ?
#
loop_
_entity_poly.entity_id
_entity_poly.type
_entity_poly.pdbx_seq_one_letter_code
_entity_poly.pdbx_strand_id
1 'polypeptide(L)' 'MASLFLTYIKEYMYQKNYAKRTVESYLYWIKNYILFHDKKHPDKLDNDDVEQFLSYLAYQLHSLNNN' A
#
# COMPACT_ATOMS: atom_id res chain seq x y z
N MET A 1 -12.05 11.85 -6.97
CA MET A 1 -11.08 12.81 -6.41
C MET A 1 -9.80 12.07 -6.05
N ALA A 2 -8.63 12.66 -6.29
CA ALA A 2 -7.35 12.08 -5.87
C ALA A 2 -7.20 12.18 -4.34
N SER A 3 -6.64 11.14 -3.70
CA SER A 3 -6.38 11.16 -2.26
C SER A 3 -5.24 12.14 -1.96
N LEU A 4 -5.48 13.13 -1.09
CA LEU A 4 -4.47 14.09 -0.64
C LEU A 4 -3.25 13.40 0.00
N PHE A 5 -3.50 12.32 0.76
CA PHE A 5 -2.45 11.52 1.40
C PHE A 5 -1.51 10.86 0.39
N LEU A 6 -2.06 10.25 -0.67
CA LEU A 6 -1.24 9.60 -1.70
C LEU A 6 -0.49 10.63 -2.56
N THR A 7 -1.06 11.81 -2.79
CA THR A 7 -0.36 12.91 -3.47
C THR A 7 0.84 13.38 -2.64
N TYR A 8 0.66 13.58 -1.33
CA TYR A 8 1.76 13.96 -0.44
C TYR A 8 2.91 12.93 -0.46
N ILE A 9 2.60 11.63 -0.36
CA ILE A 9 3.62 10.57 -0.43
C ILE A 9 4.36 10.59 -1.78
N LYS A 10 3.62 10.76 -2.89
CA LYS A 10 4.20 10.83 -4.23
C LYS A 10 5.23 11.96 -4.34
N GLU A 11 4.86 13.16 -3.88
CA GLU A 11 5.74 14.33 -3.91
C GLU A 11 6.95 14.14 -2.99
N TYR A 12 6.74 13.61 -1.78
CA TYR A 12 7.82 13.28 -0.85
C TYR A 12 8.84 12.31 -1.47
N MET A 13 8.38 11.25 -2.13
CA MET A 13 9.27 10.28 -2.78
C MET A 13 10.02 10.90 -3.97
N TYR A 14 9.39 11.77 -4.76
CA TYR A 14 10.12 12.47 -5.83
C TYR A 14 11.18 13.43 -5.29
N GLN A 15 10.90 14.14 -4.19
CA GLN A 15 11.91 14.97 -3.51
C GLN A 15 13.11 14.17 -3.01
N LYS A 16 12.90 12.88 -2.72
CA LYS A 16 13.94 11.92 -2.33
C LYS A 16 14.61 11.21 -3.52
N ASN A 17 14.35 11.65 -4.76
CA ASN A 17 14.92 11.08 -5.99
C ASN A 17 14.60 9.59 -6.22
N TYR A 18 13.47 9.09 -5.72
CA TYR A 18 13.02 7.75 -6.07
C TYR A 18 12.66 7.68 -7.57
N ALA A 19 13.05 6.58 -8.22
CA ALA A 19 12.68 6.34 -9.61
C ALA A 19 11.15 6.27 -9.75
N LYS A 20 10.62 6.80 -10.87
CA LYS A 20 9.17 6.82 -11.16
C LYS A 20 8.50 5.46 -10.94
N ARG A 21 9.11 4.38 -11.43
CA ARG A 21 8.59 3.01 -11.28
C ARG A 21 8.50 2.60 -9.80
N THR A 22 9.47 2.96 -8.98
CA THR A 22 9.44 2.71 -7.53
C THR A 22 8.31 3.48 -6.86
N VAL A 23 8.12 4.75 -7.20
CA VAL A 23 7.01 5.56 -6.67
C VAL A 23 5.66 4.93 -7.03
N GLU A 24 5.47 4.51 -8.27
CA GLU A 24 4.24 3.84 -8.72
C GLU A 24 3.98 2.54 -7.96
N SER A 25 5.01 1.70 -7.78
CA SER A 25 4.89 0.47 -6.99
C SER A 25 4.54 0.73 -5.52
N TYR A 26 5.16 1.74 -4.90
CA TYR A 26 4.89 2.07 -3.51
C TYR A 26 3.47 2.61 -3.33
N LEU A 27 3.03 3.54 -4.19
CA LEU A 27 1.67 4.07 -4.15
C LEU A 27 0.62 2.97 -4.39
N TYR A 28 0.90 1.99 -5.24
CA TYR A 28 0.04 0.83 -5.42
C TYR A 28 -0.14 0.06 -4.12
N TRP A 29 0.95 -0.32 -3.44
CA TRP A 29 0.88 -1.09 -2.20
C TRP A 29 0.25 -0.30 -1.05
N ILE A 30 0.62 0.98 -0.88
CA ILE A 30 0.04 1.86 0.15
C ILE A 30 -1.47 2.01 -0.05
N LYS A 31 -1.92 2.20 -1.31
CA LYS A 31 -3.35 2.30 -1.61
C LYS A 31 -4.08 1.01 -1.26
N ASN A 32 -3.56 -0.15 -1.65
CA ASN A 32 -4.21 -1.44 -1.38
C ASN A 32 -4.25 -1.73 0.13
N TYR A 33 -3.18 -1.42 0.86
CA TYR A 33 -3.14 -1.54 2.32
C TYR A 33 -4.22 -0.70 3.01
N ILE A 34 -4.39 0.57 2.59
CA ILE A 34 -5.44 1.46 3.12
C ILE A 34 -6.84 0.94 2.77
N LEU A 35 -7.05 0.42 1.55
CA LEU A 35 -8.34 -0.11 1.12
C LEU A 35 -8.71 -1.41 1.85
N PHE A 36 -7.74 -2.27 2.15
CA PHE A 36 -7.94 -3.49 2.93
C PHE A 36 -8.40 -3.18 4.36
N HIS A 37 -7.92 -2.09 4.95
CA HIS A 37 -8.34 -1.62 6.28
C HIS A 37 -9.45 -0.56 6.23
N ASP A 38 -10.42 -0.70 5.32
CA ASP A 38 -11.62 0.16 5.24
C ASP A 38 -11.34 1.67 5.18
N LYS A 39 -10.25 2.07 4.50
CA LYS A 39 -9.79 3.47 4.38
C LYS A 39 -9.36 4.09 5.71
N LYS A 40 -9.04 3.30 6.72
CA LYS A 40 -8.41 3.77 7.95
C LYS A 40 -7.05 4.40 7.62
N HIS A 41 -6.76 5.54 8.23
CA HIS A 41 -5.48 6.22 8.04
C HIS A 41 -4.33 5.37 8.60
N PRO A 42 -3.17 5.24 7.93
CA PRO A 42 -2.05 4.42 8.41
C PRO A 42 -1.58 4.72 9.83
N ASP A 43 -1.62 5.98 10.26
CA ASP A 43 -1.30 6.37 11.66
C ASP A 43 -2.25 5.78 12.73
N LYS A 44 -3.33 5.12 12.33
CA LYS A 44 -4.29 4.41 13.21
C LYS A 44 -4.19 2.89 13.06
N LEU A 45 -3.21 2.42 12.31
CA LEU A 45 -2.88 1.03 12.10
C LEU A 45 -1.56 0.71 12.79
N ASP A 46 -1.38 -0.54 13.19
CA ASP A 46 -0.19 -1.02 13.87
C ASP A 46 0.47 -2.20 13.14
N ASN A 47 1.41 -2.87 13.81
CA ASN A 47 2.12 -4.00 13.22
C ASN A 47 1.20 -5.18 12.93
N ASP A 48 0.15 -5.40 13.74
CA ASP A 48 -0.77 -6.52 13.57
C ASP A 48 -1.61 -6.31 12.30
N ASP A 49 -1.97 -5.06 11.99
CA ASP A 49 -2.62 -4.69 10.73
C ASP A 49 -1.71 -4.95 9.50
N VAL A 50 -0.39 -4.72 9.64
CA VAL A 50 0.58 -5.05 8.58
C VAL A 50 0.66 -6.56 8.36
N GLU A 51 0.74 -7.35 9.44
CA GLU A 51 0.78 -8.81 9.36
C GLU A 51 -0.49 -9.41 8.74
N GLN A 52 -1.66 -8.86 9.09
CA GLN A 52 -2.94 -9.25 8.50
C GLN A 52 -2.96 -9.01 6.98
N PHE A 53 -2.51 -7.84 6.53
CA PHE A 53 -2.45 -7.53 5.10
C PHE A 53 -1.46 -8.44 4.35
N LEU A 54 -0.27 -8.68 4.92
CA LEU A 54 0.72 -9.58 4.29
C LEU A 54 0.20 -11.03 4.22
N SER A 55 -0.49 -11.48 5.27
CA SER A 55 -1.14 -12.80 5.28
C SER A 55 -2.20 -12.91 4.20
N TYR A 56 -3.06 -11.90 4.05
CA TYR A 56 -4.05 -11.82 2.97
C TYR A 56 -3.40 -11.93 1.58
N LEU A 57 -2.31 -11.19 1.34
CA LEU A 57 -1.58 -11.26 0.07
C LEU A 57 -0.99 -12.65 -0.18
N ALA A 58 -0.44 -13.30 0.85
CA ALA A 58 0.10 -14.65 0.74
C ALA A 58 -0.99 -15.68 0.37
N TYR A 59 -2.18 -15.60 0.98
CA TYR A 59 -3.31 -16.46 0.64
C TYR A 59 -3.80 -16.20 -0.79
N GLN A 60 -3.91 -14.94 -1.20
CA GLN A 60 -4.33 -14.59 -2.57
C GLN A 60 -3.32 -15.09 -3.62
N LEU A 61 -2.03 -14.96 -3.35
CA LEU A 61 -0.99 -15.47 -4.25
C LEU A 61 -1.03 -17.01 -4.34
N HIS A 62 -1.20 -17.70 -3.21
CA HIS A 62 -1.26 -19.16 -3.17
C HIS A 62 -2.49 -19.70 -3.89
N SER A 63 -3.65 -19.06 -3.76
CA SER A 63 -4.88 -19.47 -4.45
C SER A 63 -4.81 -19.26 -5.97
N LEU A 64 -4.06 -18.27 -6.44
CA LEU A 64 -3.81 -18.04 -7.87
C LEU A 64 -2.85 -19.06 -8.49
N ASN A 65 -1.94 -19.64 -7.70
CA ASN A 65 -0.96 -20.62 -8.19
C ASN A 65 -1.49 -22.07 -8.20
N ASN A 66 -2.63 -22.33 -7.56
CA ASN A 66 -3.25 -23.65 -7.43
C ASN A 66 -4.48 -23.86 -8.36
N ASN A 67 -4.73 -22.93 -9.30
CA ASN A 67 -5.73 -23.04 -10.36
C ASN A 67 -5.06 -23.00 -11.73
#